data_AF-A0A843SIM1-F1
#
_entry.id   AF-A0A843SIM1-F1
#
_cell.length_a   1.000
_cell.length_b   1.000
_cell.length_c   1.000
_cell.angle_alpha   90.00
_cell.angle_beta   90.00
_cell.angle_gamma   90.00
#
_symmetry.space_group_name_H-M   'P 1'
#
loop_
_entity.id
_entity.type
_entity.pdbx_description
1 polymer ?
#
loop_
_entity_poly.entity_id
_entity_poly.type
_entity_poly.pdbx_seq_one_letter_code
_entity_poly.pdbx_strand_id
1 'polypeptide(L)'
;MTSQPPPAPQDSYQIRFERRWGHLTRPHVRALAWLLDAPDLLDPASPHWHGRIATLGAMSQQTADWLAALEQDPVPLDAALGARHYSRLGLYAEKLMAFYFSEHGKLVAHGLQVRANRNDTVGEFDFLLRDGDDLVHLEFATKFYLLDAAEAGADFNGLIGPNLADTLGAKMRKIFDKQLSLAAHPAAQPLLPQPVARAQALVKGWLFYPGGEEEAMPGISQPHCSGFWMPLQQAATLQGEYYAIMPRLHWLAPLKTPLDAVSMNHAELLAALHDHMAQVAAPVMVAVLRRDGEWLVEQRRGFVVPDDWRAQAAQRRQDGALPA
;
A
#
# COMPACT_ATOMS: atom_id res chain seq x y z
N MET A 1 4.62 -21.60 41.43
CA MET A 1 4.19 -20.57 40.47
C MET A 1 5.17 -20.60 39.31
N THR A 2 4.89 -21.46 38.34
CA THR A 2 5.65 -21.56 37.09
C THR A 2 5.27 -20.35 36.24
N SER A 3 6.19 -19.39 36.15
CA SER A 3 6.10 -18.26 35.23
C SER A 3 6.07 -18.81 33.81
N GLN A 4 4.92 -18.60 33.14
CA GLN A 4 4.85 -18.76 31.69
C GLN A 4 5.90 -17.81 31.07
N PRO A 5 6.71 -18.26 30.12
CA PRO A 5 7.52 -17.33 29.32
C PRO A 5 6.59 -16.33 28.62
N PRO A 6 7.04 -15.10 28.37
CA PRO A 6 6.25 -14.13 27.60
C PRO A 6 5.85 -14.76 26.26
N PRO A 7 4.64 -14.47 25.75
CA PRO A 7 4.23 -14.95 24.43
C PRO A 7 5.32 -14.55 23.43
N ALA A 8 5.75 -15.50 22.60
CA ALA A 8 6.66 -15.22 21.50
C ALA A 8 6.10 -14.03 20.70
N PRO A 9 6.93 -13.03 20.32
CA PRO A 9 6.43 -11.91 19.53
C PRO A 9 5.76 -12.49 18.29
N GLN A 10 4.50 -12.12 18.05
CA GLN A 10 3.86 -12.44 16.78
C GLN A 10 4.79 -11.95 15.68
N ASP A 11 5.26 -12.87 14.82
CA ASP A 11 6.16 -12.55 13.72
C ASP A 11 5.60 -11.34 12.97
N SER A 12 6.37 -10.26 12.79
CA SER A 12 5.92 -9.09 12.04
C SER A 12 5.53 -9.48 10.61
N TYR A 13 4.71 -8.64 9.93
CA TYR A 13 4.34 -8.91 8.54
C TYR A 13 5.59 -9.10 7.65
N GLN A 14 6.63 -8.31 7.86
CA GLN A 14 7.92 -8.41 7.15
C GLN A 14 8.55 -9.80 7.32
N ILE A 15 8.59 -10.34 8.53
CA ILE A 15 9.15 -11.67 8.81
C ILE A 15 8.33 -12.75 8.11
N ARG A 16 7.00 -12.67 8.18
CA ARG A 16 6.10 -13.63 7.51
C ARG A 16 6.27 -13.57 5.99
N PHE A 17 6.35 -12.37 5.43
CA PHE A 17 6.56 -12.16 4.00
C PHE A 17 7.91 -12.73 3.56
N GLU A 18 9.00 -12.44 4.28
CA GLU A 18 10.32 -12.97 3.93
C GLU A 18 10.40 -14.49 4.10
N ARG A 19 9.72 -15.07 5.10
CA ARG A 19 9.63 -16.53 5.25
C ARG A 19 8.95 -17.19 4.04
N ARG A 20 7.90 -16.57 3.50
CA ARG A 20 7.14 -17.13 2.37
C ARG A 20 7.78 -16.83 1.01
N TRP A 21 8.25 -15.60 0.83
CA TRP A 21 8.67 -15.03 -0.44
C TRP A 21 10.15 -14.67 -0.50
N GLY A 22 10.96 -15.14 0.45
CA GLY A 22 12.39 -14.85 0.50
C GLY A 22 13.19 -15.37 -0.71
N HIS A 23 12.64 -16.30 -1.47
CA HIS A 23 13.21 -16.76 -2.74
C HIS A 23 13.02 -15.76 -3.89
N LEU A 24 12.08 -14.81 -3.78
CA LEU A 24 11.88 -13.74 -4.76
C LEU A 24 12.88 -12.62 -4.48
N THR A 25 13.68 -12.27 -5.48
CA THR A 25 14.74 -11.26 -5.36
C THR A 25 14.51 -10.07 -6.30
N ARG A 26 13.71 -10.24 -7.36
CA ARG A 26 13.39 -9.17 -8.29
C ARG A 26 12.36 -8.20 -7.69
N PRO A 27 12.60 -6.87 -7.68
CA PRO A 27 11.69 -5.90 -7.07
C PRO A 27 10.26 -5.96 -7.62
N HIS A 28 10.09 -6.13 -8.93
CA HIS A 28 8.76 -6.19 -9.55
C HIS A 28 7.98 -7.45 -9.19
N VAL A 29 8.65 -8.60 -9.12
CA VAL A 29 8.02 -9.88 -8.73
C VAL A 29 7.67 -9.85 -7.24
N ARG A 30 8.56 -9.32 -6.38
CA ARG A 30 8.25 -9.10 -4.95
C ARG A 30 7.08 -8.15 -4.73
N ALA A 31 7.03 -7.05 -5.47
CA ALA A 31 5.91 -6.11 -5.41
C ALA A 31 4.58 -6.75 -5.83
N LEU A 32 4.60 -7.58 -6.87
CA LEU A 32 3.42 -8.33 -7.30
C LEU A 32 3.01 -9.37 -6.26
N ALA A 33 3.95 -10.14 -5.71
CA ALA A 33 3.68 -11.08 -4.63
C ALA A 33 3.06 -10.40 -3.41
N TRP A 34 3.54 -9.21 -3.05
CA TRP A 34 2.92 -8.39 -2.00
C TRP A 34 1.50 -7.97 -2.34
N LEU A 35 1.23 -7.48 -3.55
CA LEU A 35 -0.13 -7.10 -3.95
C LEU A 35 -1.13 -8.26 -3.86
N LEU A 36 -0.67 -9.48 -4.12
CA LEU A 36 -1.50 -10.67 -4.14
C LEU A 36 -1.64 -11.34 -2.77
N ASP A 37 -0.61 -11.30 -1.90
CA ASP A 37 -0.58 -12.02 -0.63
C ASP A 37 -0.68 -11.11 0.61
N ALA A 38 -0.45 -9.80 0.47
CA ALA A 38 -0.56 -8.89 1.59
C ALA A 38 -1.99 -8.92 2.15
N PRO A 39 -2.14 -8.91 3.48
CA PRO A 39 -3.42 -8.71 4.13
C PRO A 39 -4.14 -7.49 3.55
N ASP A 40 -5.45 -7.58 3.41
CA ASP A 40 -6.27 -6.43 3.02
C ASP A 40 -6.14 -5.34 4.09
N LEU A 41 -6.09 -4.07 3.67
CA LEU A 41 -5.99 -2.95 4.61
C LEU A 41 -7.27 -2.81 5.44
N LEU A 42 -8.40 -3.02 4.78
CA LEU A 42 -9.74 -2.90 5.34
C LEU A 42 -10.29 -4.30 5.60
N ASP A 43 -10.96 -4.49 6.73
CA ASP A 43 -11.61 -5.76 7.07
C ASP A 43 -12.86 -5.96 6.21
N PRO A 44 -12.89 -6.90 5.25
CA PRO A 44 -14.05 -7.09 4.37
C PRO A 44 -15.29 -7.60 5.11
N ALA A 45 -15.14 -8.22 6.29
CA ALA A 45 -16.25 -8.69 7.11
C ALA A 45 -16.85 -7.57 7.99
N SER A 46 -16.18 -6.42 8.07
CA SER A 46 -16.63 -5.34 8.93
C SER A 46 -17.92 -4.70 8.42
N PRO A 47 -18.92 -4.47 9.29
CA PRO A 47 -20.17 -3.81 8.90
C PRO A 47 -19.95 -2.37 8.40
N HIS A 48 -18.83 -1.73 8.76
CA HIS A 48 -18.45 -0.39 8.29
C HIS A 48 -18.47 -0.27 6.76
N TRP A 49 -18.16 -1.37 6.05
CA TRP A 49 -18.00 -1.32 4.60
C TRP A 49 -19.16 -1.90 3.81
N HIS A 50 -20.21 -2.38 4.48
CA HIS A 50 -21.45 -2.81 3.82
C HIS A 50 -21.21 -3.88 2.72
N GLY A 51 -20.25 -4.78 2.91
CA GLY A 51 -19.90 -5.82 1.93
C GLY A 51 -19.25 -5.33 0.63
N ARG A 52 -18.83 -4.06 0.56
CA ARG A 52 -18.25 -3.44 -0.64
C ARG A 52 -16.71 -3.46 -0.70
N ILE A 53 -16.04 -4.15 0.23
CA ILE A 53 -14.60 -4.40 0.13
C ILE A 53 -14.37 -5.74 -0.55
N ALA A 54 -13.52 -5.73 -1.57
CA ALA A 54 -13.05 -6.92 -2.23
C ALA A 54 -11.86 -7.51 -1.48
N THR A 55 -11.73 -8.83 -1.58
CA THR A 55 -10.53 -9.57 -1.19
C THR A 55 -10.09 -10.44 -2.37
N LEU A 56 -8.79 -10.63 -2.52
CA LEU A 56 -8.25 -11.62 -3.47
C LEU A 56 -8.31 -13.05 -2.90
N GLY A 57 -8.65 -13.18 -1.62
CA GLY A 57 -8.68 -14.46 -0.91
C GLY A 57 -7.27 -14.96 -0.58
N ALA A 58 -7.21 -16.21 -0.11
CA ALA A 58 -5.95 -16.86 0.21
C ALA A 58 -5.12 -17.12 -1.06
N MET A 59 -3.83 -16.84 -0.98
CA MET A 59 -2.86 -17.18 -2.03
C MET A 59 -2.86 -18.69 -2.30
N SER A 60 -3.23 -19.08 -3.52
CA SER A 60 -3.20 -20.48 -3.97
C SER A 60 -1.78 -20.94 -4.29
N GLN A 61 -1.54 -22.26 -4.25
CA GLN A 61 -0.27 -22.84 -4.65
C GLN A 61 0.04 -22.54 -6.13
N GLN A 62 -0.97 -22.60 -7.00
CA GLN A 62 -0.82 -22.31 -8.42
C GLN A 62 -0.30 -20.88 -8.67
N THR A 63 -0.85 -19.88 -7.97
CA THR A 63 -0.37 -18.50 -8.10
C THR A 63 1.04 -18.34 -7.52
N ALA A 64 1.36 -19.04 -6.43
CA ALA A 64 2.71 -19.03 -5.86
C ALA A 64 3.74 -19.65 -6.82
N ASP A 65 3.42 -20.77 -7.45
CA ASP A 65 4.28 -21.42 -8.45
C ASP A 65 4.46 -20.53 -9.70
N TRP A 66 3.40 -19.83 -10.12
CA TRP A 66 3.48 -18.84 -11.20
C TRP A 66 4.39 -17.66 -10.86
N LEU A 67 4.34 -17.12 -9.63
CA LEU A 67 5.27 -16.10 -9.18
C LEU A 67 6.72 -16.59 -9.16
N ALA A 68 6.95 -17.85 -8.76
CA ALA A 68 8.28 -18.45 -8.79
C ALA A 68 8.80 -18.64 -10.23
N ALA A 69 7.93 -19.00 -11.18
CA ALA A 69 8.26 -19.02 -12.59
C ALA A 69 8.63 -17.61 -13.12
N LEU A 70 7.88 -16.57 -12.74
CA LEU A 70 8.20 -15.19 -13.11
C LEU A 70 9.51 -14.67 -12.51
N GLU A 71 9.92 -15.16 -11.33
CA GLU A 71 11.23 -14.84 -10.76
C GLU A 71 12.37 -15.36 -11.65
N GLN A 72 12.19 -16.56 -12.23
CA GLN A 72 13.15 -17.17 -13.14
C GLN A 72 13.14 -16.50 -14.52
N ASP A 73 11.95 -16.23 -15.07
CA ASP A 73 11.76 -15.57 -16.35
C ASP A 73 10.82 -14.34 -16.22
N PRO A 74 11.38 -13.14 -15.92
CA PRO A 74 10.58 -11.94 -15.71
C PRO A 74 10.15 -11.26 -17.01
N VAL A 75 10.56 -11.79 -18.18
CA VAL A 75 10.34 -11.14 -19.48
C VAL A 75 8.87 -10.74 -19.71
N PRO A 76 7.87 -11.58 -19.39
CA PRO A 76 6.46 -11.19 -19.55
C PRO A 76 6.06 -9.99 -18.68
N LEU A 77 6.53 -9.96 -17.42
CA LEU A 77 6.23 -8.88 -16.49
C LEU A 77 6.93 -7.57 -16.91
N ASP A 78 8.20 -7.64 -17.28
CA ASP A 78 8.97 -6.49 -17.73
C ASP A 78 8.38 -5.90 -19.03
N ALA A 79 7.93 -6.77 -19.96
CA ALA A 79 7.25 -6.34 -21.17
C ALA A 79 5.91 -5.63 -20.86
N ALA A 80 5.13 -6.13 -19.91
CA ALA A 80 3.87 -5.53 -19.49
C ALA A 80 4.06 -4.17 -18.79
N LEU A 81 5.13 -4.02 -18.00
CA LEU A 81 5.51 -2.75 -17.39
C LEU A 81 6.10 -1.77 -18.41
N GLY A 82 6.73 -2.28 -19.46
CA GLY A 82 7.33 -1.49 -20.54
C GLY A 82 8.55 -0.67 -20.09
N ALA A 83 9.12 0.11 -21.00
CA ALA A 83 10.32 0.92 -20.75
C ALA A 83 10.06 2.21 -19.92
N ARG A 84 8.83 2.40 -19.41
CA ARG A 84 8.45 3.65 -18.75
C ARG A 84 8.98 3.69 -17.32
N HIS A 85 9.65 4.77 -16.95
CA HIS A 85 9.92 5.06 -15.55
C HIS A 85 8.62 5.45 -14.81
N TYR A 86 8.26 4.65 -13.80
CA TYR A 86 7.13 4.93 -12.93
C TYR A 86 7.55 5.86 -11.79
N SER A 87 6.95 7.05 -11.70
CA SER A 87 7.12 7.94 -10.53
C SER A 87 5.94 7.84 -9.55
N ARG A 88 4.78 7.38 -10.03
CA ARG A 88 3.54 7.26 -9.24
C ARG A 88 3.31 5.81 -8.83
N LEU A 89 3.39 5.57 -7.52
CA LEU A 89 3.24 4.25 -6.92
C LEU A 89 1.88 3.58 -7.23
N GLY A 90 0.79 4.35 -7.22
CA GLY A 90 -0.55 3.83 -7.53
C GLY A 90 -0.64 3.26 -8.94
N LEU A 91 -0.20 4.02 -9.94
CA LEU A 91 -0.16 3.56 -11.33
C LEU A 91 0.74 2.33 -11.52
N TYR A 92 1.87 2.28 -10.81
CA TYR A 92 2.74 1.10 -10.83
C TYR A 92 2.02 -0.14 -10.28
N ALA A 93 1.36 -0.01 -9.13
CA ALA A 93 0.57 -1.10 -8.54
C ALA A 93 -0.61 -1.54 -9.43
N GLU A 94 -1.32 -0.58 -10.03
CA GLU A 94 -2.40 -0.85 -11.01
C GLU A 94 -1.87 -1.66 -12.20
N LYS A 95 -0.69 -1.31 -12.74
CA LYS A 95 -0.08 -2.06 -13.85
C LYS A 95 0.30 -3.49 -13.47
N LEU A 96 0.83 -3.69 -12.26
CA LEU A 96 1.10 -5.03 -11.73
C LEU A 96 -0.18 -5.86 -11.60
N MET A 97 -1.24 -5.27 -11.07
CA MET A 97 -2.56 -5.93 -10.96
C MET A 97 -3.18 -6.21 -12.33
N ALA A 98 -3.06 -5.30 -13.29
CA ALA A 98 -3.53 -5.48 -14.65
C ALA A 98 -2.83 -6.66 -15.33
N PHE A 99 -1.51 -6.76 -15.17
CA PHE A 99 -0.73 -7.90 -15.63
C PHE A 99 -1.26 -9.21 -15.02
N TYR A 100 -1.41 -9.27 -13.70
CA TYR A 100 -1.97 -10.45 -13.03
C TYR A 100 -3.35 -10.85 -13.56
N PHE A 101 -4.29 -9.91 -13.63
CA PHE A 101 -5.65 -10.22 -14.10
C PHE A 101 -5.69 -10.63 -15.57
N SER A 102 -4.78 -10.09 -16.39
CA SER A 102 -4.64 -10.48 -17.81
C SER A 102 -4.12 -11.91 -17.94
N GLU A 103 -3.04 -12.25 -17.23
CA GLU A 103 -2.42 -13.59 -17.26
C GLU A 103 -3.36 -14.69 -16.73
N HIS A 104 -4.33 -14.32 -15.90
CA HIS A 104 -5.35 -15.23 -15.37
C HIS A 104 -6.67 -15.18 -16.15
N GLY A 105 -6.71 -14.51 -17.31
CA GLY A 105 -7.89 -14.45 -18.18
C GLY A 105 -9.11 -13.74 -17.60
N LYS A 106 -8.92 -12.92 -16.55
CA LYS A 106 -10.00 -12.21 -15.84
C LYS A 106 -10.21 -10.80 -16.35
N LEU A 107 -9.18 -10.16 -16.91
CA LEU A 107 -9.24 -8.75 -17.28
C LEU A 107 -10.13 -8.50 -18.51
N VAL A 108 -11.16 -7.67 -18.36
CA VAL A 108 -12.00 -7.18 -19.48
C VAL A 108 -11.56 -5.79 -19.91
N ALA A 109 -11.35 -4.89 -18.95
CA ALA A 109 -10.78 -3.57 -19.20
C ALA A 109 -10.00 -3.07 -17.97
N HIS A 110 -9.03 -2.19 -18.19
CA HIS A 110 -8.29 -1.50 -17.13
C HIS A 110 -8.02 -0.04 -17.53
N GLY A 111 -8.24 0.89 -16.60
CA GLY A 111 -8.10 2.33 -16.85
C GLY A 111 -9.10 2.86 -17.89
N LEU A 112 -10.33 2.34 -17.90
CA LEU A 112 -11.35 2.70 -18.89
C LEU A 112 -12.04 4.02 -18.49
N GLN A 113 -11.73 5.10 -19.21
CA GLN A 113 -12.30 6.42 -18.95
C GLN A 113 -13.75 6.52 -19.40
N VAL A 114 -14.61 7.00 -18.50
CA VAL A 114 -16.01 7.33 -18.76
C VAL A 114 -16.13 8.83 -18.96
N ARG A 115 -16.61 9.25 -20.13
CA ARG A 115 -16.76 10.67 -20.50
C ARG A 115 -18.21 10.98 -20.87
N ALA A 116 -18.77 12.03 -20.28
CA ALA A 116 -20.12 12.52 -20.65
C ALA A 116 -20.10 13.25 -22.00
N ASN A 117 -18.98 13.91 -22.31
CA ASN A 117 -18.70 14.54 -23.59
C ASN A 117 -17.18 14.69 -23.77
N ARG A 118 -16.72 15.30 -24.88
CA ARG A 118 -15.30 15.34 -25.26
C ARG A 118 -14.36 15.90 -24.18
N ASN A 119 -14.85 16.82 -23.34
CA ASN A 119 -14.05 17.55 -22.34
C ASN A 119 -14.45 17.23 -20.89
N ASP A 120 -15.39 16.30 -20.67
CA ASP A 120 -15.95 16.02 -19.34
C ASP A 120 -15.80 14.55 -18.99
N THR A 121 -14.78 14.24 -18.18
CA THR A 121 -14.54 12.89 -17.63
C THR A 121 -15.33 12.72 -16.33
N VAL A 122 -16.30 11.81 -16.36
CA VAL A 122 -17.16 11.46 -15.23
C VAL A 122 -16.40 10.60 -14.22
N GLY A 123 -15.58 9.68 -14.72
CA GLY A 123 -14.82 8.74 -13.90
C GLY A 123 -13.94 7.83 -14.74
N GLU A 124 -13.32 6.88 -14.08
CA GLU A 124 -12.48 5.85 -14.70
C GLU A 124 -12.78 4.53 -13.99
N PHE A 125 -12.95 3.45 -14.74
CA PHE A 125 -12.93 2.10 -14.17
C PHE A 125 -11.48 1.65 -14.04
N ASP A 126 -10.99 1.50 -12.82
CA ASP A 126 -9.66 0.94 -12.58
C ASP A 126 -9.58 -0.46 -13.19
N PHE A 127 -10.53 -1.34 -12.85
CA PHE A 127 -10.67 -2.66 -13.43
C PHE A 127 -12.14 -3.05 -13.68
N LEU A 128 -12.40 -3.59 -14.87
CA LEU A 128 -13.56 -4.43 -15.14
C LEU A 128 -13.06 -5.86 -15.31
N LEU A 129 -13.53 -6.75 -14.43
CA LEU A 129 -13.14 -8.16 -14.39
C LEU A 129 -14.30 -9.05 -14.77
N ARG A 130 -14.03 -10.15 -15.46
CA ARG A 130 -15.02 -11.16 -15.83
C ARG A 130 -15.43 -11.98 -14.60
N ASP A 131 -16.73 -12.16 -14.42
CA ASP A 131 -17.33 -13.07 -13.44
C ASP A 131 -18.52 -13.79 -14.07
N GLY A 132 -18.24 -14.92 -14.74
CA GLY A 132 -19.24 -15.62 -15.56
C GLY A 132 -19.71 -14.76 -16.74
N ASP A 133 -21.03 -14.54 -16.80
CA ASP A 133 -21.71 -13.70 -17.80
C ASP A 133 -21.80 -12.22 -17.37
N ASP A 134 -21.29 -11.89 -16.18
CA ASP A 134 -21.31 -10.56 -15.60
C ASP A 134 -19.89 -9.96 -15.45
N LEU A 135 -19.85 -8.68 -15.09
CA LEU A 135 -18.64 -7.97 -14.71
C LEU A 135 -18.61 -7.67 -13.22
N VAL A 136 -17.40 -7.71 -12.66
CA VAL A 136 -17.05 -7.07 -11.39
C VAL A 136 -16.29 -5.79 -11.70
N HIS A 137 -16.82 -4.67 -11.22
CA HIS A 137 -16.09 -3.41 -11.16
C HIS A 137 -15.24 -3.40 -9.89
N LEU A 138 -13.93 -3.37 -10.05
CA LEU A 138 -12.99 -3.30 -8.94
C LEU A 138 -12.27 -1.95 -8.96
N GLU A 139 -12.59 -1.10 -7.97
CA GLU A 139 -11.82 0.11 -7.65
C GLU A 139 -10.60 -0.29 -6.83
N PHE A 140 -9.41 0.08 -7.28
CA PHE A 140 -8.15 -0.34 -6.68
C PHE A 140 -7.37 0.84 -6.11
N ALA A 141 -6.82 0.67 -4.91
CA ALA A 141 -5.97 1.69 -4.33
C ALA A 141 -4.82 1.07 -3.52
N THR A 142 -3.62 1.63 -3.69
CA THR A 142 -2.52 1.44 -2.75
C THR A 142 -2.32 2.70 -1.92
N LYS A 143 -2.42 2.59 -0.58
CA LYS A 143 -2.38 3.75 0.32
C LYS A 143 -1.45 3.57 1.53
N PHE A 144 -1.00 4.71 2.05
CA PHE A 144 -0.04 4.79 3.15
C PHE A 144 -0.51 5.92 4.06
N TYR A 145 -0.83 5.60 5.31
CA TYR A 145 -1.39 6.57 6.25
C TYR A 145 -0.69 6.51 7.60
N LEU A 146 -0.42 7.68 8.17
CA LEU A 146 0.16 7.86 9.49
C LEU A 146 -0.98 8.15 10.47
N LEU A 147 -1.07 7.38 11.55
CA LEU A 147 -2.01 7.64 12.62
C LEU A 147 -1.55 8.86 13.42
N ASP A 148 -2.39 9.89 13.43
CA ASP A 148 -2.26 11.02 14.34
C ASP A 148 -2.94 10.69 15.67
N ALA A 149 -2.16 10.18 16.63
CA ALA A 149 -2.66 9.71 17.93
C ALA A 149 -3.36 10.79 18.79
N ALA A 150 -3.22 12.08 18.45
CA ALA A 150 -3.99 13.14 19.11
C ALA A 150 -5.50 13.04 18.82
N GLU A 151 -5.87 12.34 17.74
CA GLU A 151 -7.24 12.09 17.29
C GLU A 151 -7.60 10.60 17.42
N ALA A 152 -7.02 9.89 18.41
CA ALA A 152 -7.32 8.48 18.68
C ALA A 152 -8.81 8.30 19.05
N GLY A 153 -9.64 8.12 18.03
CA GLY A 153 -11.06 7.86 18.03
C GLY A 153 -11.43 7.06 16.79
N ALA A 154 -12.63 6.49 16.73
CA ALA A 154 -13.05 5.55 15.69
C ALA A 154 -13.19 6.15 14.26
N ASP A 155 -12.60 7.32 13.98
CA ASP A 155 -12.66 7.97 12.66
C ASP A 155 -11.38 7.71 11.85
N PHE A 156 -11.57 7.17 10.65
CA PHE A 156 -10.53 7.00 9.64
C PHE A 156 -9.89 8.31 9.17
N ASN A 157 -10.40 9.48 9.57
CA ASN A 157 -9.77 10.78 9.34
C ASN A 157 -8.49 10.98 10.18
N GLY A 158 -8.31 10.23 11.27
CA GLY A 158 -7.05 10.20 12.04
C GLY A 158 -5.88 9.54 11.28
N LEU A 159 -6.16 8.82 10.20
CA LEU A 159 -5.18 8.19 9.31
C LEU A 159 -4.86 9.13 8.14
N ILE A 160 -3.80 9.91 8.26
CA ILE A 160 -3.45 11.01 7.36
C ILE A 160 -2.33 10.60 6.40
N GLY A 161 -2.44 10.97 5.12
CA GLY A 161 -1.39 10.71 4.15
C GLY A 161 -0.10 11.44 4.54
N PRO A 162 1.11 10.89 4.28
CA PRO A 162 2.37 11.49 4.72
C PRO A 162 2.51 12.95 4.26
N ASN A 163 2.07 13.27 3.05
CA ASN A 163 2.15 14.64 2.50
C ASN A 163 0.96 15.53 2.90
N LEU A 164 0.16 15.13 3.88
CA LEU A 164 -1.00 15.87 4.41
C LEU A 164 -2.04 16.24 3.33
N ALA A 165 -2.15 15.42 2.29
CA ALA A 165 -2.99 15.70 1.12
C ALA A 165 -4.35 14.97 1.15
N ASP A 166 -4.47 13.91 1.93
CA ASP A 166 -5.70 13.13 2.10
C ASP A 166 -5.72 12.40 3.46
N THR A 167 -6.88 11.82 3.78
CA THR A 167 -7.06 10.86 4.88
C THR A 167 -7.66 9.57 4.34
N LEU A 168 -7.54 8.46 5.09
CA LEU A 168 -8.23 7.23 4.75
C LEU A 168 -9.74 7.45 4.66
N GLY A 169 -10.32 8.15 5.64
CA GLY A 169 -11.75 8.48 5.66
C GLY A 169 -12.21 9.23 4.41
N ALA A 170 -11.50 10.28 4.00
CA ALA A 170 -11.81 11.03 2.79
C ALA A 170 -11.68 10.19 1.52
N LYS A 171 -10.66 9.33 1.42
CA LYS A 171 -10.49 8.42 0.29
C LYS A 171 -11.63 7.41 0.22
N MET A 172 -12.02 6.82 1.35
CA MET A 172 -13.09 5.82 1.38
C MET A 172 -14.45 6.42 1.05
N ARG A 173 -14.78 7.61 1.57
CA ARG A 173 -15.99 8.36 1.16
C ARG A 173 -16.02 8.59 -0.35
N LYS A 174 -14.90 9.06 -0.93
CA LYS A 174 -14.81 9.25 -2.39
C LYS A 174 -15.04 7.95 -3.17
N ILE A 175 -14.43 6.84 -2.75
CA ILE A 175 -14.65 5.53 -3.40
C ILE A 175 -16.14 5.16 -3.34
N PHE A 176 -16.75 5.22 -2.15
CA PHE A 176 -18.08 4.70 -1.89
C PHE A 176 -19.20 5.55 -2.50
N ASP A 177 -19.04 6.87 -2.46
CA ASP A 177 -20.07 7.82 -2.89
C ASP A 177 -20.02 8.10 -4.39
N LYS A 178 -18.83 7.98 -4.99
CA LYS A 178 -18.60 8.37 -6.40
C LYS A 178 -18.09 7.24 -7.27
N GLN A 179 -17.03 6.55 -6.85
CA GLN A 179 -16.34 5.63 -7.76
C GLN A 179 -17.14 4.34 -7.95
N LEU A 180 -17.64 3.73 -6.88
CA LEU A 180 -18.42 2.49 -6.95
C LEU A 180 -19.80 2.64 -7.61
N SER A 181 -20.29 3.87 -7.80
CA SER A 181 -21.55 4.14 -8.50
C SER A 181 -21.36 4.38 -10.02
N LEU A 182 -20.11 4.39 -10.51
CA LEU A 182 -19.79 4.73 -11.91
C LEU A 182 -20.51 3.85 -12.93
N ALA A 183 -20.65 2.55 -12.64
CA ALA A 183 -21.35 1.61 -13.52
C ALA A 183 -22.80 2.02 -13.80
N ALA A 184 -23.49 2.66 -12.84
CA ALA A 184 -24.87 3.10 -13.01
C ALA A 184 -25.00 4.42 -13.81
N HIS A 185 -23.88 5.11 -14.09
CA HIS A 185 -23.91 6.37 -14.81
C HIS A 185 -24.31 6.16 -16.28
N PRO A 186 -25.22 6.98 -16.87
CA PRO A 186 -25.65 6.81 -18.26
C PRO A 186 -24.51 6.82 -19.29
N ALA A 187 -23.47 7.62 -19.04
CA ALA A 187 -22.28 7.67 -19.91
C ALA A 187 -21.40 6.39 -19.84
N ALA A 188 -21.53 5.57 -18.78
CA ALA A 188 -20.79 4.33 -18.65
C ALA A 188 -21.48 3.18 -19.40
N GLN A 189 -22.82 3.17 -19.46
CA GLN A 189 -23.62 2.08 -20.02
C GLN A 189 -23.20 1.65 -21.45
N PRO A 190 -22.90 2.57 -22.39
CA PRO A 190 -22.47 2.18 -23.74
C PRO A 190 -21.07 1.53 -23.79
N LEU A 191 -20.26 1.67 -22.73
CA LEU A 191 -18.90 1.15 -22.64
C LEU A 191 -18.85 -0.25 -22.00
N LEU A 192 -19.95 -0.70 -21.39
CA LEU A 192 -20.02 -1.96 -20.66
C LEU A 192 -20.47 -3.08 -21.60
N PRO A 193 -19.62 -4.07 -21.92
CA PRO A 193 -20.00 -5.17 -22.81
C PRO A 193 -21.00 -6.15 -22.18
N GLN A 194 -21.14 -6.12 -20.85
CA GLN A 194 -21.95 -7.00 -20.01
C GLN A 194 -22.42 -6.17 -18.79
N PRO A 195 -23.49 -6.59 -18.09
CA PRO A 195 -23.91 -5.97 -16.83
C PRO A 195 -22.80 -6.03 -15.77
N VAL A 196 -22.75 -5.02 -14.91
CA VAL A 196 -21.89 -5.04 -13.72
C VAL A 196 -22.71 -5.59 -12.55
N ALA A 197 -22.41 -6.82 -12.13
CA ALA A 197 -23.12 -7.48 -11.03
C ALA A 197 -22.76 -6.88 -9.66
N ARG A 198 -21.51 -6.44 -9.48
CA ARG A 198 -21.05 -5.78 -8.25
C ARG A 198 -19.90 -4.82 -8.51
N ALA A 199 -19.86 -3.77 -7.70
CA ALA A 199 -18.75 -2.82 -7.60
C ALA A 199 -18.14 -2.90 -6.21
N GLN A 200 -16.83 -3.13 -6.12
CA GLN A 200 -16.11 -3.31 -4.86
C GLN A 200 -14.78 -2.57 -4.86
N ALA A 201 -14.27 -2.26 -3.67
CA ALA A 201 -12.99 -1.61 -3.46
C ALA A 201 -11.95 -2.62 -2.95
N LEU A 202 -10.80 -2.71 -3.62
CA LEU A 202 -9.62 -3.42 -3.12
C LEU A 202 -8.57 -2.39 -2.68
N VAL A 203 -8.37 -2.27 -1.37
CA VAL A 203 -7.41 -1.34 -0.80
C VAL A 203 -6.26 -2.12 -0.17
N LYS A 204 -5.07 -1.96 -0.75
CA LYS A 204 -3.81 -2.45 -0.20
C LYS A 204 -3.04 -1.27 0.40
N GLY A 205 -2.17 -1.52 1.36
CA GLY A 205 -1.43 -0.43 1.96
C GLY A 205 -0.72 -0.75 3.25
N TRP A 206 -0.19 0.31 3.84
CA TRP A 206 0.47 0.27 5.14
C TRP A 206 -0.09 1.36 6.05
N LEU A 207 -0.33 1.03 7.32
CA LEU A 207 -0.59 2.01 8.37
C LEU A 207 0.67 2.21 9.20
N PHE A 208 0.89 3.44 9.66
CA PHE A 208 2.06 3.79 10.44
C PHE A 208 1.62 4.39 11.76
N TYR A 209 2.18 3.87 12.85
CA TYR A 209 1.80 4.23 14.20
C TYR A 209 2.94 4.95 14.92
N PRO A 210 2.68 5.94 15.79
CA PRO A 210 3.72 6.54 16.62
C PRO A 210 4.46 5.45 17.42
N GLY A 211 5.79 5.34 17.28
CA GLY A 211 6.58 4.30 17.94
C GLY A 211 6.37 2.86 17.41
N GLY A 212 5.38 2.64 16.54
CA GLY A 212 5.05 1.35 15.94
C GLY A 212 4.12 0.48 16.79
N GLU A 213 3.41 1.06 17.77
CA GLU A 213 2.38 0.36 18.54
C GLU A 213 1.06 0.37 17.76
N GLU A 214 0.62 -0.80 17.31
CA GLU A 214 -0.62 -0.93 16.55
C GLU A 214 -1.84 -0.64 17.44
N GLU A 215 -2.75 0.18 16.92
CA GLU A 215 -4.04 0.46 17.55
C GLU A 215 -5.16 -0.24 16.77
N ALA A 216 -5.98 -1.00 17.49
CA ALA A 216 -7.14 -1.65 16.91
C ALA A 216 -8.19 -0.59 16.52
N MET A 217 -8.57 -0.58 15.24
CA MET A 217 -9.55 0.34 14.70
C MET A 217 -10.65 -0.44 13.98
N PRO A 218 -11.93 -0.32 14.37
CA PRO A 218 -13.03 -0.99 13.69
C PRO A 218 -13.03 -0.69 12.19
N GLY A 219 -13.14 -1.73 11.36
CA GLY A 219 -13.07 -1.61 9.90
C GLY A 219 -11.67 -1.73 9.30
N ILE A 220 -10.60 -1.65 10.10
CA ILE A 220 -9.24 -2.01 9.68
C ILE A 220 -9.01 -3.49 9.95
N SER A 221 -8.36 -4.17 9.01
CA SER A 221 -8.00 -5.58 9.16
C SER A 221 -6.95 -5.75 10.25
N GLN A 222 -7.13 -6.65 11.22
CA GLN A 222 -6.12 -6.86 12.26
C GLN A 222 -4.73 -7.21 11.71
N PRO A 223 -4.57 -8.14 10.74
CA PRO A 223 -3.26 -8.47 10.20
C PRO A 223 -2.73 -7.46 9.16
N HIS A 224 -3.27 -6.24 9.06
CA HIS A 224 -2.82 -5.24 8.08
C HIS A 224 -1.32 -4.97 8.16
N CYS A 225 -0.71 -4.50 7.06
CA CYS A 225 0.71 -4.14 7.08
C CYS A 225 0.91 -2.87 7.90
N SER A 226 1.83 -2.92 8.87
CA SER A 226 2.07 -1.84 9.83
C SER A 226 3.54 -1.41 9.88
N GLY A 227 3.78 -0.16 10.28
CA GLY A 227 5.11 0.40 10.50
C GLY A 227 5.09 1.47 11.59
N PHE A 228 6.25 2.07 11.85
CA PHE A 228 6.34 3.20 12.77
C PHE A 228 6.29 4.54 12.02
N TRP A 229 5.99 5.62 12.71
CA TRP A 229 6.45 6.94 12.27
C TRP A 229 6.96 7.76 13.45
N MET A 230 7.87 8.69 13.15
CA MET A 230 8.47 9.57 14.14
C MET A 230 8.91 10.92 13.53
N PRO A 231 8.92 12.01 14.31
CA PRO A 231 9.59 13.26 13.95
C PRO A 231 11.10 13.08 13.72
N LEU A 232 11.71 13.93 12.89
CA LEU A 232 13.15 13.92 12.60
C LEU A 232 14.02 13.99 13.86
N GLN A 233 13.66 14.83 14.82
CA GLN A 233 14.38 14.96 16.09
C GLN A 233 14.47 13.65 16.89
N GLN A 234 13.56 12.69 16.62
CA GLN A 234 13.55 11.39 17.28
C GLN A 234 14.29 10.30 16.49
N ALA A 235 14.74 10.57 15.26
CA ALA A 235 15.42 9.59 14.41
C ALA A 235 16.72 9.05 15.04
N ALA A 236 17.35 9.81 15.95
CA ALA A 236 18.50 9.36 16.72
C ALA A 236 18.20 8.18 17.66
N THR A 237 16.92 7.93 17.97
CA THR A 237 16.49 6.80 18.80
C THR A 237 16.22 5.52 17.99
N LEU A 238 16.27 5.59 16.66
CA LEU A 238 15.94 4.46 15.78
C LEU A 238 17.01 3.38 15.87
N GLN A 239 16.64 2.21 16.40
CA GLN A 239 17.54 1.07 16.57
C GLN A 239 17.59 0.18 15.31
N GLY A 240 18.79 -0.29 14.95
CA GLY A 240 19.04 -1.10 13.76
C GLY A 240 20.53 -1.23 13.47
N GLU A 241 20.89 -2.19 12.62
CA GLU A 241 22.27 -2.37 12.16
C GLU A 241 22.48 -1.71 10.78
N TYR A 242 21.56 -1.96 9.85
CA TYR A 242 21.56 -1.41 8.50
C TYR A 242 20.27 -0.65 8.23
N TYR A 243 20.38 0.43 7.46
CA TYR A 243 19.26 1.28 7.11
C TYR A 243 19.23 1.59 5.62
N ALA A 244 18.05 1.89 5.11
CA ALA A 244 17.88 2.41 3.76
C ALA A 244 16.76 3.45 3.72
N ILE A 245 17.00 4.57 3.04
CA ILE A 245 15.94 5.46 2.57
C ILE A 245 15.28 4.81 1.36
N MET A 246 13.99 4.49 1.46
CA MET A 246 13.30 3.69 0.46
C MET A 246 12.84 4.53 -0.74
N PRO A 247 13.25 4.19 -1.97
CA PRO A 247 12.68 4.77 -3.18
C PRO A 247 11.16 4.52 -3.23
N ARG A 248 10.41 5.48 -3.79
CA ARG A 248 8.94 5.45 -3.78
C ARG A 248 8.33 4.15 -4.31
N LEU A 249 8.93 3.54 -5.35
CA LEU A 249 8.43 2.30 -5.94
C LEU A 249 8.62 1.07 -5.04
N HIS A 250 9.55 1.11 -4.09
CA HIS A 250 9.83 0.00 -3.18
C HIS A 250 8.93 0.00 -1.95
N TRP A 251 7.98 0.94 -1.85
CA TRP A 251 7.10 1.05 -0.69
C TRP A 251 6.04 -0.06 -0.61
N LEU A 252 5.81 -0.84 -1.68
CA LEU A 252 4.83 -1.94 -1.67
C LEU A 252 5.30 -3.08 -0.76
N ALA A 253 6.28 -3.86 -1.20
CA ALA A 253 6.75 -5.07 -0.53
C ALA A 253 7.84 -4.80 0.52
N PRO A 254 7.97 -5.65 1.56
CA PRO A 254 9.15 -5.70 2.42
C PRO A 254 10.46 -5.68 1.62
N LEU A 255 11.33 -4.72 1.94
CA LEU A 255 12.56 -4.47 1.20
C LEU A 255 13.50 -5.67 1.32
N LYS A 256 14.06 -6.08 0.20
CA LYS A 256 15.18 -7.01 0.10
C LYS A 256 16.16 -6.46 -0.92
N THR A 257 17.42 -6.36 -0.54
CA THR A 257 18.47 -5.79 -1.39
C THR A 257 19.78 -6.55 -1.17
N PRO A 258 20.65 -6.67 -2.19
CA PRO A 258 21.96 -7.28 -2.00
C PRO A 258 22.77 -6.58 -0.89
N LEU A 259 23.63 -7.31 -0.20
CA LEU A 259 24.47 -6.77 0.89
C LEU A 259 25.46 -5.70 0.40
N ASP A 260 25.94 -5.83 -0.82
CA ASP A 260 26.82 -4.87 -1.50
C ASP A 260 26.06 -3.67 -2.09
N ALA A 261 24.73 -3.69 -2.06
CA ALA A 261 23.94 -2.51 -2.37
C ALA A 261 24.14 -1.43 -1.29
N VAL A 262 23.97 -0.16 -1.69
CA VAL A 262 24.14 1.00 -0.81
C VAL A 262 23.18 0.89 0.39
N SER A 263 23.73 0.45 1.53
CA SER A 263 23.08 0.52 2.84
C SER A 263 23.80 1.56 3.69
N MET A 264 23.06 2.14 4.63
CA MET A 264 23.55 3.18 5.52
C MET A 264 23.74 2.59 6.91
N ASN A 265 24.81 2.99 7.60
CA ASN A 265 24.84 2.92 9.05
C ASN A 265 23.94 4.04 9.66
N HIS A 266 23.76 4.03 10.97
CA HIS A 266 22.87 4.99 11.64
C HIS A 266 23.31 6.45 11.45
N ALA A 267 24.61 6.74 11.50
CA ALA A 267 25.12 8.10 11.34
C ALA A 267 24.91 8.62 9.91
N GLU A 268 25.14 7.77 8.91
CA GLU A 268 24.87 8.08 7.49
C GLU A 268 23.38 8.31 7.24
N LEU A 269 22.51 7.49 7.83
CA LEU A 269 21.06 7.69 7.76
C LEU A 269 20.67 9.06 8.33
N LEU A 270 21.16 9.40 9.53
CA LEU A 270 20.84 10.68 10.15
C LEU A 270 21.30 11.84 9.28
N ALA A 271 22.53 11.81 8.77
CA ALA A 271 23.02 12.85 7.86
C ALA A 271 22.11 13.00 6.62
N ALA A 272 21.78 11.88 5.97
CA ALA A 272 20.91 11.88 4.78
C ALA A 272 19.49 12.40 5.07
N LEU A 273 18.92 12.09 6.24
CA LEU A 273 17.60 12.60 6.64
C LEU A 273 17.62 14.11 6.88
N HIS A 274 18.65 14.63 7.56
CA HIS A 274 18.78 16.07 7.78
C HIS A 274 18.99 16.81 6.46
N ASP A 275 19.87 16.32 5.59
CA ASP A 275 20.11 16.90 4.27
C ASP A 275 18.84 16.91 3.41
N HIS A 276 18.09 15.81 3.40
CA HIS A 276 16.83 15.72 2.67
C HIS A 276 15.81 16.74 3.20
N MET A 277 15.58 16.78 4.52
CA MET A 277 14.56 17.65 5.10
C MET A 277 14.93 19.13 5.08
N ALA A 278 16.22 19.46 5.04
CA ALA A 278 16.69 20.82 4.81
C ALA A 278 16.39 21.31 3.38
N GLN A 279 16.40 20.40 2.39
CA GLN A 279 16.08 20.72 1.00
C GLN A 279 14.58 20.69 0.71
N VAL A 280 13.91 19.65 1.23
CA VAL A 280 12.50 19.38 1.03
C VAL A 280 11.92 18.91 2.35
N ALA A 281 11.14 19.77 3.02
CA ALA A 281 10.45 19.43 4.27
C ALA A 281 9.30 18.42 4.03
N ALA A 282 9.64 17.20 3.61
CA ALA A 282 8.70 16.13 3.28
C ALA A 282 9.07 14.84 4.02
N PRO A 283 8.09 13.98 4.32
CA PRO A 283 8.35 12.68 4.94
C PRO A 283 9.19 11.75 4.08
N VAL A 284 10.06 11.00 4.77
CA VAL A 284 10.94 9.99 4.18
C VAL A 284 10.59 8.61 4.72
N MET A 285 10.44 7.62 3.85
CA MET A 285 10.28 6.23 4.28
C MET A 285 11.64 5.58 4.49
N VAL A 286 11.86 5.00 5.67
CA VAL A 286 13.10 4.34 6.09
C VAL A 286 12.81 2.87 6.37
N ALA A 287 13.67 1.98 5.87
CA ALA A 287 13.72 0.58 6.25
C ALA A 287 14.83 0.34 7.28
N VAL A 288 14.54 -0.46 8.30
CA VAL A 288 15.52 -1.07 9.19
C VAL A 288 15.75 -2.49 8.70
N LEU A 289 17.00 -2.80 8.41
CA LEU A 289 17.43 -4.01 7.72
C LEU A 289 18.32 -4.86 8.64
N ARG A 290 18.24 -6.18 8.48
CA ARG A 290 19.21 -7.15 9.01
C ARG A 290 19.91 -7.86 7.87
N ARG A 291 21.12 -8.34 8.15
CA ARG A 291 21.80 -9.27 7.25
C ARG A 291 21.15 -10.65 7.26
N ASP A 292 21.06 -11.24 6.08
CA ASP A 292 20.63 -12.61 5.83
C ASP A 292 21.46 -13.19 4.67
N GLY A 293 22.62 -13.78 5.00
CA GLY A 293 23.63 -14.19 4.01
C GLY A 293 24.16 -13.00 3.20
N GLU A 294 23.95 -13.07 1.89
CA GLU A 294 24.32 -12.04 0.89
C GLU A 294 23.23 -10.98 0.69
N TRP A 295 22.19 -10.99 1.52
CA TRP A 295 21.07 -10.06 1.43
C TRP A 295 20.93 -9.22 2.70
N LEU A 296 20.39 -8.02 2.51
CA LEU A 296 19.77 -7.22 3.55
C LEU A 296 18.25 -7.35 3.41
N VAL A 297 17.59 -7.76 4.49
CA VAL A 297 16.14 -7.99 4.53
C VAL A 297 15.49 -7.10 5.58
N GLU A 298 14.33 -6.55 5.24
CA GLU A 298 13.58 -5.66 6.12
C GLU A 298 13.09 -6.37 7.38
N GLN A 299 13.34 -5.75 8.53
CA GLN A 299 12.74 -6.13 9.80
C GLN A 299 11.53 -5.25 10.11
N ARG A 300 11.69 -3.94 9.90
CA ARG A 300 10.68 -2.92 10.15
C ARG A 300 10.87 -1.78 9.17
N ARG A 301 9.81 -1.00 8.97
CA ARG A 301 9.85 0.25 8.21
C ARG A 301 9.11 1.34 8.96
N GLY A 302 9.40 2.58 8.59
CA GLY A 302 8.62 3.69 9.07
C GLY A 302 8.84 4.99 8.34
N PHE A 303 8.03 5.98 8.67
CA PHE A 303 8.21 7.34 8.20
C PHE A 303 8.99 8.18 9.21
N VAL A 304 10.02 8.86 8.74
CA VAL A 304 10.58 10.03 9.42
C VAL A 304 9.92 11.26 8.81
N VAL A 305 9.29 12.09 9.63
CA VAL A 305 8.54 13.29 9.19
C VAL A 305 9.20 14.57 9.69
N PRO A 306 8.94 15.74 9.06
CA PRO A 306 9.31 17.04 9.63
C PRO A 306 8.79 17.21 11.07
N ASP A 307 9.54 17.90 11.92
CA ASP A 307 9.19 18.01 13.36
C ASP A 307 7.85 18.72 13.61
N ASP A 308 7.44 19.59 12.69
CA ASP A 308 6.18 20.32 12.73
C ASP A 308 5.02 19.60 12.00
N TRP A 309 5.20 18.37 11.54
CA TRP A 309 4.20 17.63 10.74
C TRP A 309 2.81 17.59 11.40
N ARG A 310 2.74 17.36 12.72
CA ARG A 310 1.46 17.37 13.46
C ARG A 310 0.83 18.76 13.50
N ALA A 311 1.63 19.81 13.66
CA ALA A 311 1.14 21.19 13.66
C ALA A 311 0.60 21.56 12.27
N GLN A 312 1.28 21.14 11.19
CA GLN A 312 0.80 21.31 9.82
C GLN A 312 -0.51 20.54 9.57
N ALA A 313 -0.64 19.31 10.09
CA ALA A 313 -1.87 18.54 10.00
C ALA A 313 -3.05 19.26 10.68
N ALA A 314 -2.85 19.74 11.91
CA ALA A 314 -3.85 20.50 12.65
C ALA A 314 -4.26 21.79 11.92
N GLN A 315 -3.29 22.54 11.37
CA GLN A 315 -3.57 23.75 10.59
C GLN A 315 -4.41 23.43 9.35
N ARG A 316 -4.08 22.37 8.61
CA ARG A 316 -4.86 21.96 7.43
C ARG A 316 -6.30 21.55 7.76
N ARG A 317 -6.56 21.01 8.95
CA ARG A 317 -7.94 20.76 9.42
C ARG A 317 -8.67 22.07 9.68
N GLN A 318 -8.03 23.02 10.37
CA GLN A 318 -8.60 24.35 10.62
C GLN A 318 -8.94 25.09 9.32
N ASP A 319 -8.08 24.95 8.31
CA ASP A 319 -8.26 25.56 6.98
C ASP A 319 -9.29 24.81 6.11
N GLY A 320 -9.80 23.66 6.56
CA GLY A 320 -10.71 22.79 5.82
C GLY A 320 -10.06 22.01 4.66
N ALA A 321 -8.73 22.02 4.55
CA ALA A 321 -7.98 21.27 3.55
C ALA A 321 -7.89 19.77 3.89
N LEU A 322 -7.93 19.44 5.19
CA LEU A 322 -8.17 18.09 5.69
C LEU A 322 -9.54 18.07 6.40
N PRO A 323 -10.27 16.94 6.34
CA PRO A 323 -11.46 16.79 7.18
C PRO A 323 -11.07 16.89 8.65
N ALA A 324 -11.99 17.44 9.45
CA ALA A 324 -11.92 17.33 10.90
C ALA A 324 -11.73 15.86 11.30
#